data_AF-A0A640W9L1-F1
#
_entry.id   AF-A0A640W9L1-F1
#
_cell.length_a   1.000
_cell.length_b   1.000
_cell.length_c   1.000
_cell.angle_alpha   90.00
_cell.angle_beta   90.00
_cell.angle_gamma   90.00
#
_symmetry.space_group_name_H-M   'P 1'
#
loop_
_entity.id
_entity.type
_entity.pdbx_description
1 polymer ?
#
loop_
_entity_poly.entity_id
_entity_poly.type
_entity_poly.pdbx_seq_one_letter_code
_entity_poly.pdbx_strand_id
1 'polypeptide(L)'
;MPGVVDEVSQQVIRGWYVDDSQSGPRAVLVSINGEVRYCALCQEPRPDVVEGGIATRADVGFIAPMPLQPGDLVRVSALDGGRLLNDGLAVVVAHDVGDGFIDVETGTAHPVLGPLVIPLRPHLDIRAFRPLLGHMGHLSALEVRTADTCYVVHCQLPRSLAEGLERLYRHVLAPAGIAAPSLKAVINHGEAASLVVERIEAQPLGAYREGREPAFRDTMDSLVWLAFIDRHGGGPIVISAVEDVAH
;
A
#
# COMPACT_ATOMS: atom_id res chain seq x y z
N MET A 1 -10.39 5.56 -17.57
CA MET A 1 -10.82 4.31 -18.23
C MET A 1 -11.26 3.35 -17.15
N PRO A 2 -12.44 2.72 -17.25
CA PRO A 2 -13.04 2.06 -16.11
C PRO A 2 -12.74 0.54 -16.13
N GLY A 3 -12.18 0.06 -15.03
CA GLY A 3 -12.06 -1.35 -14.74
C GLY A 3 -11.98 -1.55 -13.24
N VAL A 4 -12.67 -2.57 -12.74
CA VAL A 4 -12.87 -2.82 -11.31
C VAL A 4 -12.64 -4.29 -11.02
N VAL A 5 -11.96 -4.57 -9.91
CA VAL A 5 -11.92 -5.89 -9.28
C VAL A 5 -13.06 -5.93 -8.26
N ASP A 6 -14.05 -6.79 -8.49
CA ASP A 6 -15.22 -6.89 -7.60
C ASP A 6 -14.92 -7.81 -6.41
N GLU A 7 -14.12 -8.85 -6.64
CA GLU A 7 -13.80 -9.85 -5.62
C GLU A 7 -12.38 -10.36 -5.78
N VAL A 8 -11.72 -10.50 -4.63
CA VAL A 8 -10.49 -11.26 -4.45
C VAL A 8 -10.72 -12.21 -3.28
N SER A 9 -10.82 -13.50 -3.58
CA SER A 9 -11.05 -14.55 -2.60
C SER A 9 -10.04 -15.69 -2.80
N GLN A 10 -9.97 -16.64 -1.86
CA GLN A 10 -8.98 -17.73 -1.91
C GLN A 10 -9.10 -18.65 -3.14
N GLN A 11 -10.18 -18.52 -3.92
CA GLN A 11 -10.47 -19.41 -5.05
C GLN A 11 -10.58 -18.64 -6.37
N VAL A 12 -10.94 -17.36 -6.33
CA VAL A 12 -11.27 -16.61 -7.53
C VAL A 12 -10.93 -15.13 -7.38
N ILE A 13 -10.49 -14.57 -8.48
CA ILE A 13 -10.47 -13.13 -8.70
C ILE A 13 -11.43 -12.84 -9.83
N ARG A 14 -12.36 -11.91 -9.62
CA ARG A 14 -13.29 -11.49 -10.67
C ARG A 14 -13.50 -9.99 -10.67
N GLY A 15 -13.87 -9.50 -11.83
CA GLY A 15 -14.04 -8.08 -12.07
C GLY A 15 -14.50 -7.83 -13.49
N TRP A 16 -14.28 -6.61 -13.94
CA TRP A 16 -14.53 -6.19 -15.31
C TRP A 16 -13.52 -5.14 -15.74
N TYR A 17 -13.30 -5.07 -17.05
CA TYR A 17 -12.40 -4.12 -17.66
C TYR A 17 -12.93 -3.71 -19.04
N VAL A 18 -12.97 -2.41 -19.28
CA VAL A 18 -13.42 -1.83 -20.54
C VAL A 18 -12.27 -1.06 -21.18
N ASP A 19 -11.93 -1.45 -22.40
CA ASP A 19 -11.18 -0.63 -23.32
C ASP A 19 -11.95 -0.53 -24.63
N ASP A 20 -12.56 0.63 -24.87
CA ASP A 20 -13.29 0.95 -26.09
C ASP A 20 -12.36 1.49 -27.19
N SER A 21 -11.07 1.70 -26.88
CA SER A 21 -10.13 2.36 -27.77
C SER A 21 -9.31 1.42 -28.67
N GLN A 22 -9.29 0.12 -28.40
CA GLN A 22 -8.46 -0.84 -29.13
C GLN A 22 -9.23 -2.03 -29.71
N SER A 23 -8.80 -2.47 -30.90
CA SER A 23 -9.31 -3.64 -31.62
C SER A 23 -8.68 -4.98 -31.18
N GLY A 24 -8.00 -5.00 -30.03
CA GLY A 24 -7.31 -6.18 -29.49
C GLY A 24 -8.17 -7.01 -28.53
N PRO A 25 -7.70 -8.20 -28.11
CA PRO A 25 -8.36 -8.96 -27.06
C PRO A 25 -8.28 -8.21 -25.74
N ARG A 26 -9.44 -7.87 -25.17
CA ARG A 26 -9.54 -7.28 -23.82
C ARG A 26 -9.12 -8.33 -22.80
N ALA A 27 -8.07 -8.05 -22.06
CA ALA A 27 -7.50 -8.98 -21.11
C ALA A 27 -6.87 -8.26 -19.93
N VAL A 28 -6.79 -8.95 -18.79
CA VAL A 28 -6.11 -8.49 -17.59
C VAL A 28 -4.99 -9.46 -17.20
N LEU A 29 -3.90 -8.91 -16.71
CA LEU A 29 -2.81 -9.64 -16.06
C LEU A 29 -3.05 -9.64 -14.56
N VAL A 30 -2.98 -10.82 -13.96
CA VAL A 30 -3.03 -11.02 -12.51
C VAL A 30 -1.63 -11.39 -12.04
N SER A 31 -1.08 -10.57 -11.15
CA SER A 31 0.16 -10.87 -10.45
C SER A 31 -0.10 -11.16 -8.97
N ILE A 32 0.55 -12.19 -8.45
CA ILE A 32 0.53 -12.58 -7.05
C ILE A 32 1.93 -12.38 -6.49
N ASN A 33 2.04 -11.62 -5.40
CA ASN A 33 3.31 -11.36 -4.71
C ASN A 33 4.41 -10.81 -5.64
N GLY A 34 4.01 -10.01 -6.64
CA GLY A 34 4.92 -9.41 -7.62
C GLY A 34 5.20 -10.24 -8.88
N GLU A 35 4.73 -11.49 -8.94
CA GLU A 35 4.92 -12.35 -10.11
C GLU A 35 3.63 -12.47 -10.92
N VAL A 36 3.69 -12.31 -12.24
CA VAL A 36 2.55 -12.54 -13.13
C VAL A 36 2.22 -14.04 -13.13
N ARG A 37 1.01 -14.39 -12.71
CA ARG A 37 0.56 -15.79 -12.57
C ARG A 37 -0.57 -16.16 -13.51
N TYR A 38 -1.34 -15.19 -13.99
CA TYR A 38 -2.50 -15.46 -14.83
C TYR A 38 -2.78 -14.32 -15.82
N CYS A 39 -3.35 -14.66 -16.97
CA CYS A 39 -3.89 -13.71 -17.94
C CYS A 39 -5.34 -14.10 -18.21
N ALA A 40 -6.30 -13.27 -17.82
CA ALA A 40 -7.72 -13.54 -18.00
C ALA A 40 -8.28 -12.70 -19.15
N LEU A 41 -9.00 -13.33 -20.07
CA LEU A 41 -9.74 -12.62 -21.11
C LEU A 41 -11.03 -12.03 -20.52
N CYS A 42 -11.38 -10.82 -20.95
CA CYS A 42 -12.63 -10.17 -20.60
C CYS A 42 -13.73 -10.61 -21.57
N GLN A 43 -14.44 -11.68 -21.20
CA GLN A 43 -15.48 -12.34 -22.02
C GLN A 43 -16.73 -12.66 -21.21
N GLU A 44 -16.69 -12.51 -19.88
CA GLU A 44 -17.81 -12.84 -19.01
C GLU A 44 -18.90 -11.77 -19.09
N PRO A 45 -20.19 -12.15 -19.08
CA PRO A 45 -21.30 -11.22 -19.20
C PRO A 45 -21.45 -10.35 -17.94
N ARG A 46 -21.57 -9.04 -18.16
CA ARG A 46 -21.73 -7.96 -17.17
C ARG A 46 -22.78 -6.96 -17.64
N PRO A 47 -24.07 -7.35 -17.61
CA PRO A 47 -25.17 -6.47 -17.99
C PRO A 47 -25.26 -5.24 -17.09
N ASP A 48 -24.86 -5.35 -15.82
CA ASP A 48 -24.80 -4.26 -14.84
C ASP A 48 -23.87 -3.10 -15.29
N VAL A 49 -22.76 -3.43 -15.95
CA VAL A 49 -21.81 -2.42 -16.46
C VAL A 49 -22.41 -1.67 -17.67
N VAL A 50 -23.24 -2.35 -18.48
CA VAL A 50 -23.96 -1.74 -19.60
C VAL A 50 -25.13 -0.89 -19.11
N GLU A 51 -25.92 -1.39 -18.16
CA GLU A 51 -27.02 -0.66 -17.53
C GLU A 51 -26.53 0.62 -16.83
N GLY A 52 -25.32 0.58 -16.25
CA GLY A 52 -24.65 1.75 -15.69
C GLY A 52 -24.13 2.76 -16.73
N GLY A 53 -24.25 2.47 -18.04
CA GLY A 53 -23.77 3.32 -19.12
C GLY A 53 -22.25 3.38 -19.25
N ILE A 54 -21.52 2.42 -18.65
CA ILE A 54 -20.06 2.40 -18.62
C ILE A 54 -19.49 1.71 -19.87
N ALA A 55 -20.16 0.67 -20.36
CA ALA A 55 -19.76 -0.09 -21.54
C ALA A 55 -20.92 -0.23 -22.54
N THR A 56 -20.58 -0.35 -23.81
CA THR A 56 -21.57 -0.64 -24.87
C THR A 56 -21.83 -2.14 -25.04
N ARG A 57 -20.92 -2.99 -24.57
CA ARG A 57 -21.02 -4.46 -24.64
C ARG A 57 -21.00 -5.06 -23.24
N ALA A 58 -21.74 -6.16 -23.06
CA ALA A 58 -21.79 -6.87 -21.78
C ALA A 58 -20.61 -7.82 -21.56
N ASP A 59 -19.86 -8.23 -22.58
CA ASP A 59 -18.76 -9.21 -22.48
C ASP A 59 -17.45 -8.56 -21.99
N VAL A 60 -17.51 -7.89 -20.84
CA VAL A 60 -16.41 -7.10 -20.26
C VAL A 60 -15.92 -7.65 -18.92
N GLY A 61 -16.58 -8.69 -18.39
CA GLY A 61 -16.18 -9.35 -17.16
C GLY A 61 -15.01 -10.30 -17.37
N PHE A 62 -14.21 -10.50 -16.32
CA PHE A 62 -13.19 -11.53 -16.28
C PHE A 62 -13.33 -12.36 -15.00
N ILE A 63 -12.94 -13.63 -15.09
CA ILE A 63 -12.82 -14.55 -13.96
C ILE A 63 -11.46 -15.24 -14.08
N ALA A 64 -10.68 -15.19 -13.00
CA ALA A 64 -9.42 -15.89 -12.86
C ALA A 64 -9.53 -16.90 -11.70
N PRO A 65 -9.87 -18.17 -11.98
CA PRO A 65 -9.90 -19.20 -10.96
C PRO A 65 -8.47 -19.57 -10.58
N MET A 66 -8.08 -19.29 -9.34
CA MET A 66 -6.75 -19.59 -8.86
C MET A 66 -6.71 -19.79 -7.35
N PRO A 67 -5.94 -20.77 -6.85
CA PRO A 67 -5.77 -20.98 -5.43
C PRO A 67 -4.90 -19.85 -4.86
N LEU A 68 -5.47 -19.09 -3.92
CA LEU A 68 -4.77 -18.05 -3.17
C LEU A 68 -4.71 -18.39 -1.68
N GLN A 69 -3.65 -17.94 -1.03
CA GLN A 69 -3.43 -18.08 0.39
C GLN A 69 -3.70 -16.76 1.11
N PRO A 70 -4.19 -16.78 2.36
CA PRO A 70 -4.28 -15.56 3.16
C PRO A 70 -2.90 -14.89 3.26
N GLY A 71 -2.86 -13.59 2.96
CA GLY A 71 -1.62 -12.81 2.86
C GLY A 71 -1.08 -12.63 1.45
N ASP A 72 -1.61 -13.34 0.45
CA ASP A 72 -1.25 -13.10 -0.95
C ASP A 72 -1.60 -11.67 -1.36
N LEU A 73 -0.63 -11.01 -2.00
CA LEU A 73 -0.78 -9.68 -2.57
C LEU A 73 -1.19 -9.81 -4.04
N VAL A 74 -2.43 -9.48 -4.36
CA VAL A 74 -3.04 -9.65 -5.69
C VAL A 74 -3.16 -8.33 -6.42
N ARG A 75 -2.43 -8.15 -7.53
CA ARG A 75 -2.62 -7.02 -8.45
C ARG A 75 -3.29 -7.50 -9.74
N VAL A 76 -4.23 -6.69 -10.21
CA VAL A 76 -4.87 -6.87 -11.52
C VAL A 76 -4.56 -5.63 -12.35
N SER A 77 -3.99 -5.84 -13.53
CA SER A 77 -3.63 -4.77 -14.47
C SER A 77 -4.18 -5.07 -15.85
N ALA A 78 -4.48 -4.03 -16.62
CA ALA A 78 -4.84 -4.16 -18.03
C ALA A 78 -3.63 -4.64 -18.85
N LEU A 79 -3.83 -5.59 -19.75
CA LEU A 79 -2.75 -6.18 -20.56
C LEU A 79 -2.09 -5.17 -21.52
N ASP A 80 -2.90 -4.29 -22.09
CA ASP A 80 -2.55 -3.34 -23.15
C ASP A 80 -1.72 -2.14 -22.65
N GLY A 81 -1.96 -1.71 -21.40
CA GLY A 81 -1.33 -0.51 -20.83
C GLY A 81 -0.69 -0.70 -19.46
N GLY A 82 -0.75 -1.90 -18.87
CA GLY A 82 -0.21 -2.20 -17.53
C GLY A 82 -0.89 -1.45 -16.39
N ARG A 83 -1.98 -0.71 -16.66
CA ARG A 83 -2.68 0.10 -15.67
C ARG A 83 -3.40 -0.78 -14.66
N LEU A 84 -3.25 -0.48 -13.38
CA LEU A 84 -3.94 -1.20 -12.31
C LEU A 84 -5.44 -0.90 -12.31
N LEU A 85 -6.25 -1.93 -12.04
CA LEU A 85 -7.68 -1.77 -11.77
C LEU A 85 -7.90 -1.37 -10.30
N ASN A 86 -8.96 -0.59 -10.02
CA ASN A 86 -9.29 -0.05 -8.68
C ASN A 86 -8.17 0.76 -7.99
N ASP A 87 -7.27 1.40 -8.74
CA ASP A 87 -6.08 2.07 -8.20
C ASP A 87 -5.15 1.15 -7.36
N GLY A 88 -5.38 -0.17 -7.41
CA GLY A 88 -4.37 -1.20 -7.13
C GLY A 88 -4.50 -2.01 -5.83
N LEU A 89 -4.11 -3.28 -5.99
CA LEU A 89 -3.71 -4.31 -5.02
C LEU A 89 -4.72 -4.66 -3.90
N ALA A 90 -5.17 -5.92 -3.91
CA ALA A 90 -5.92 -6.52 -2.82
C ALA A 90 -5.01 -7.45 -1.99
N VAL A 91 -5.28 -7.54 -0.69
CA VAL A 91 -4.71 -8.57 0.18
C VAL A 91 -5.75 -9.65 0.37
N VAL A 92 -5.37 -10.90 0.10
CA VAL A 92 -6.26 -12.04 0.36
C VAL A 92 -6.39 -12.22 1.86
N VAL A 93 -7.60 -12.14 2.38
CA VAL A 93 -7.92 -12.38 3.78
C VAL A 93 -8.69 -13.70 3.92
N ALA A 94 -8.56 -14.35 5.07
CA ALA A 94 -9.39 -15.51 5.39
C ALA A 94 -10.87 -15.10 5.45
N HIS A 95 -11.77 -16.00 5.04
CA HIS A 95 -13.20 -15.69 4.88
C HIS A 95 -13.92 -15.28 6.18
N ASP A 96 -13.33 -15.55 7.35
CA ASP A 96 -13.88 -15.27 8.67
C ASP A 96 -13.33 -13.99 9.30
N VAL A 97 -12.42 -13.27 8.64
CA VAL A 97 -11.76 -12.07 9.19
C VAL A 97 -12.21 -10.80 8.48
N GLY A 98 -13.18 -10.10 9.07
CA GLY A 98 -13.79 -8.89 8.49
C GLY A 98 -13.01 -7.58 8.69
N ASP A 99 -11.98 -7.54 9.53
CA ASP A 99 -11.22 -6.32 9.84
C ASP A 99 -9.95 -6.13 8.98
N GLY A 100 -9.69 -7.10 8.09
CA GLY A 100 -8.56 -7.09 7.17
C GLY A 100 -7.21 -7.46 7.79
N PHE A 101 -7.18 -7.93 9.04
CA PHE A 101 -5.96 -8.38 9.70
C PHE A 101 -5.68 -9.86 9.43
N ILE A 102 -4.41 -10.20 9.38
CA ILE A 102 -3.88 -11.56 9.28
C ILE A 102 -3.27 -11.88 10.65
N ASP A 103 -3.62 -13.03 11.23
CA ASP A 103 -3.02 -13.45 12.48
C ASP A 103 -1.51 -13.71 12.31
N VAL A 104 -0.76 -13.53 13.40
CA VAL A 104 0.70 -13.61 13.35
C VAL A 104 1.21 -14.98 12.90
N GLU A 105 0.52 -16.07 13.22
CA GLU A 105 0.97 -17.42 12.89
C GLU A 105 0.78 -17.70 11.39
N THR A 106 -0.38 -17.39 10.83
CA THR A 106 -0.63 -17.43 9.37
C THR A 106 0.36 -16.56 8.62
N GLY A 107 0.55 -15.32 9.08
CA GLY A 107 1.42 -14.37 8.40
C GLY A 107 2.90 -14.73 8.46
N THR A 108 3.38 -15.35 9.54
CA THR A 108 4.77 -15.82 9.66
C THR A 108 5.07 -17.04 8.80
N ALA A 109 4.06 -17.90 8.56
CA ALA A 109 4.18 -19.02 7.63
C ALA A 109 4.15 -18.61 6.14
N HIS A 110 3.66 -17.40 5.83
CA HIS A 110 3.54 -16.91 4.46
C HIS A 110 4.92 -16.58 3.84
N PRO A 111 5.23 -17.00 2.61
CA PRO A 111 6.56 -16.85 2.01
C PRO A 111 7.01 -15.40 1.82
N VAL A 112 6.07 -14.48 1.61
CA VAL A 112 6.36 -13.05 1.37
C VAL A 112 6.25 -12.21 2.65
N LEU A 113 5.32 -12.56 3.55
CA LEU A 113 5.07 -11.76 4.75
C LEU A 113 5.93 -12.24 5.94
N GLY A 114 6.24 -13.54 6.00
CA GLY A 114 7.08 -14.12 7.03
C GLY A 114 8.42 -13.42 7.19
N PRO A 115 9.19 -13.19 6.12
CA PRO A 115 10.46 -12.45 6.18
C PRO A 115 10.34 -11.02 6.73
N LEU A 116 9.14 -10.41 6.68
CA LEU A 116 8.89 -9.06 7.19
C LEU A 116 8.51 -9.08 8.67
N VAL A 117 7.76 -10.09 9.10
CA VAL A 117 7.18 -10.18 10.44
C VAL A 117 8.12 -10.89 11.43
N ILE A 118 8.81 -11.95 11.00
CA ILE A 118 9.70 -12.75 11.86
C ILE A 118 10.73 -11.88 12.59
N PRO A 119 11.43 -10.92 11.94
CA PRO A 119 12.41 -10.06 12.63
C PRO A 119 11.80 -9.12 13.68
N LEU A 120 10.49 -8.88 13.63
CA LEU A 120 9.81 -7.95 14.53
C LEU A 120 9.36 -8.63 15.84
N ARG A 121 9.09 -9.94 15.82
CA ARG A 121 8.53 -10.70 16.95
C ARG A 121 9.32 -10.59 18.26
N PRO A 122 10.67 -10.56 18.26
CA PRO A 122 11.43 -10.39 19.51
C PRO A 122 11.23 -9.02 20.18
N HIS A 123 10.71 -8.03 19.44
CA HIS A 123 10.63 -6.63 19.86
C HIS A 123 9.20 -6.14 20.04
N LEU A 124 8.22 -6.82 19.44
CA LEU A 124 6.80 -6.46 19.46
C LEU A 124 5.95 -7.70 19.75
N ASP A 125 4.97 -7.57 20.65
CA ASP A 125 3.91 -8.57 20.88
C ASP A 125 2.90 -8.52 19.73
N ILE A 126 3.28 -9.04 18.57
CA ILE A 126 2.45 -9.02 17.36
C ILE A 126 1.36 -10.07 17.50
N ARG A 127 0.10 -9.63 17.56
CA ARG A 127 -1.08 -10.51 17.55
C ARG A 127 -1.62 -10.74 16.16
N ALA A 128 -1.68 -9.66 15.39
CA ALA A 128 -2.12 -9.68 14.00
C ALA A 128 -1.50 -8.49 13.27
N PHE A 129 -1.49 -8.53 11.95
CA PHE A 129 -1.04 -7.40 11.15
C PHE A 129 -1.77 -7.36 9.81
N ARG A 130 -1.71 -6.22 9.12
CA ARG A 130 -2.16 -6.12 7.73
C ARG A 130 -1.16 -5.37 6.86
N PRO A 131 -0.94 -5.80 5.61
CA PRO A 131 -0.15 -5.06 4.64
C PRO A 131 -0.76 -3.67 4.37
N LEU A 132 0.08 -2.63 4.43
CA LEU A 132 -0.27 -1.28 3.97
C LEU A 132 0.45 -1.00 2.66
N LEU A 133 -0.34 -0.58 1.68
CA LEU A 133 0.08 -0.50 0.29
C LEU A 133 0.27 0.97 -0.08
N GLY A 134 1.38 1.26 -0.73
CA GLY A 134 1.68 2.61 -1.23
C GLY A 134 0.93 2.93 -2.52
N HIS A 135 1.09 4.16 -2.99
CA HIS A 135 0.49 4.70 -4.22
C HIS A 135 0.66 3.79 -5.45
N MET A 136 1.80 3.12 -5.59
CA MET A 136 2.10 2.24 -6.73
C MET A 136 1.74 0.76 -6.47
N GLY A 137 0.93 0.51 -5.44
CA GLY A 137 0.52 -0.83 -5.04
C GLY A 137 1.67 -1.69 -4.50
N HIS A 138 2.82 -1.12 -4.17
CA HIS A 138 3.91 -1.81 -3.47
C HIS A 138 3.64 -1.86 -1.97
N LEU A 139 4.08 -2.95 -1.34
CA LEU A 139 4.05 -3.05 0.11
C LEU A 139 4.92 -1.94 0.71
N SER A 140 4.28 -1.01 1.40
CA SER A 140 4.94 0.18 1.95
C SER A 140 5.22 0.05 3.44
N ALA A 141 4.33 -0.61 4.17
CA ALA A 141 4.43 -0.82 5.61
C ALA A 141 3.52 -1.98 6.04
N LEU A 142 3.58 -2.35 7.31
CA LEU A 142 2.60 -3.21 7.96
C LEU A 142 1.89 -2.38 9.04
N GLU A 143 0.57 -2.49 9.13
CA GLU A 143 -0.14 -2.11 10.35
C GLU A 143 -0.12 -3.31 11.30
N VAL A 144 0.57 -3.16 12.43
CA VAL A 144 0.80 -4.22 13.41
C VAL A 144 -0.06 -3.97 14.63
N ARG A 145 -0.90 -4.95 14.98
CA ARG A 145 -1.74 -4.94 16.17
C ARG A 145 -1.04 -5.69 17.30
N THR A 146 -0.92 -5.02 18.44
CA THR A 146 -0.44 -5.60 19.70
C THR A 146 -1.58 -5.75 20.71
N ALA A 147 -1.27 -6.13 21.95
CA ALA A 147 -2.25 -6.17 23.03
C ALA A 147 -2.93 -4.82 23.31
N ASP A 148 -2.16 -3.75 23.23
CA ASP A 148 -2.56 -2.44 23.77
C ASP A 148 -2.89 -1.42 22.68
N THR A 149 -2.32 -1.59 21.47
CA THR A 149 -2.44 -0.58 20.42
C THR A 149 -2.10 -1.14 19.03
N CYS A 150 -2.12 -0.27 18.02
CA CYS A 150 -1.63 -0.54 16.68
C CYS A 150 -0.47 0.39 16.32
N TYR A 151 0.49 -0.15 15.60
CA TYR A 151 1.63 0.58 15.07
C TYR A 151 1.66 0.48 13.55
N VAL A 152 2.26 1.47 12.90
CA VAL A 152 2.69 1.32 11.51
C VAL A 152 4.17 0.98 11.52
N VAL A 153 4.54 -0.09 10.82
CA VAL A 153 5.91 -0.59 10.77
C VAL A 153 6.41 -0.55 9.33
N HIS A 154 7.35 0.35 9.05
CA HIS A 154 8.08 0.33 7.80
C HIS A 154 9.16 -0.74 7.89
N CYS A 155 8.99 -1.82 7.15
CA CYS A 155 9.82 -3.01 7.25
C CYS A 155 10.98 -2.97 6.26
N GLN A 156 12.10 -3.60 6.61
CA GLN A 156 13.20 -3.90 5.68
C GLN A 156 13.78 -2.67 4.96
N LEU A 157 13.84 -1.52 5.63
CA LEU A 157 14.52 -0.35 5.10
C LEU A 157 16.04 -0.58 5.14
N PRO A 158 16.80 -0.06 4.15
CA PRO A 158 18.26 0.02 4.27
C PRO A 158 18.63 0.71 5.58
N ARG A 159 19.57 0.14 6.33
CA ARG A 159 19.92 0.65 7.66
C ARG A 159 20.32 2.13 7.65
N SER A 160 21.10 2.55 6.66
CA SER A 160 21.49 3.96 6.49
C SER A 160 20.29 4.90 6.32
N LEU A 161 19.25 4.46 5.61
CA LEU A 161 18.01 5.20 5.44
C LEU A 161 17.24 5.27 6.77
N ALA A 162 17.10 4.16 7.47
CA ALA A 162 16.41 4.12 8.76
C ALA A 162 17.10 5.03 9.80
N GLU A 163 18.43 5.00 9.88
CA GLU A 163 19.22 5.89 10.75
C GLU A 163 19.11 7.37 10.32
N GLY A 164 18.99 7.64 9.02
CA GLY A 164 18.70 8.97 8.49
C GLY A 164 17.33 9.49 8.96
N LEU A 165 16.29 8.67 8.82
CA LEU A 165 14.93 8.99 9.23
C LEU A 165 14.79 9.13 10.75
N GLU A 166 15.47 8.28 11.52
CA GLU A 166 15.54 8.41 12.98
C GLU A 166 16.19 9.73 13.40
N ARG A 167 17.31 10.10 12.76
CA ARG A 167 17.99 11.38 13.03
C ARG A 167 17.10 12.56 12.67
N LEU A 168 16.45 12.52 11.51
CA LEU A 168 15.50 13.55 11.07
C LEU A 168 14.39 13.72 12.12
N TYR A 169 13.76 12.62 12.55
CA TYR A 169 12.71 12.68 13.56
C TYR A 169 13.22 13.28 14.88
N ARG A 170 14.32 12.75 15.42
CA ARG A 170 14.81 13.11 16.77
C ARG A 170 15.43 14.49 16.86
N HIS A 171 16.06 14.98 15.79
CA HIS A 171 16.81 16.25 15.82
C HIS A 171 16.08 17.40 15.12
N VAL A 172 15.13 17.09 14.23
CA VAL A 172 14.42 18.10 13.46
C VAL A 172 12.94 18.10 13.82
N LEU A 173 12.22 17.00 13.60
CA LEU A 173 10.76 17.00 13.71
C LEU A 173 10.28 17.17 15.17
N ALA A 174 10.75 16.32 16.07
CA ALA A 174 10.30 16.32 17.46
C ALA A 174 10.71 17.60 18.23
N PRO A 175 11.97 18.09 18.16
CA PRO A 175 12.36 19.32 18.86
C PRO A 175 11.64 20.57 18.33
N ALA A 176 11.26 20.57 17.05
CA ALA A 176 10.51 21.65 16.44
C ALA A 176 9.02 21.66 16.79
N GLY A 177 8.51 20.58 17.38
CA GLY A 177 7.08 20.39 17.56
C GLY A 177 6.32 20.28 16.22
N ILE A 178 6.98 19.85 15.13
CA ILE A 178 6.27 19.57 13.89
C ILE A 178 5.38 18.35 14.12
N ALA A 179 4.11 18.46 13.76
CA ALA A 179 3.17 17.34 13.80
C ALA A 179 3.65 16.21 12.86
N ALA A 180 4.05 15.09 13.45
CA ALA A 180 4.45 13.88 12.75
C ALA A 180 4.11 12.65 13.62
N PRO A 181 3.90 11.46 13.02
CA PRO A 181 3.76 10.23 13.78
C PRO A 181 4.95 10.01 14.70
N SER A 182 4.68 9.68 15.97
CA SER A 182 5.76 9.47 16.93
C SER A 182 6.59 8.24 16.54
N LEU A 183 7.91 8.40 16.37
CA LEU A 183 8.83 7.27 16.25
C LEU A 183 8.95 6.57 17.62
N LYS A 184 8.50 5.31 17.69
CA LYS A 184 8.51 4.51 18.92
C LYS A 184 9.75 3.64 19.04
N ALA A 185 10.22 3.07 17.93
CA ALA A 185 11.42 2.24 17.92
C ALA A 185 12.06 2.17 16.54
N VAL A 186 13.37 1.84 16.54
CA VAL A 186 14.13 1.38 15.38
C VAL A 186 14.62 -0.02 15.70
N ILE A 187 14.20 -1.01 14.91
CA ILE A 187 14.55 -2.42 15.10
C ILE A 187 15.57 -2.79 14.04
N ASN A 188 16.81 -3.05 14.46
CA ASN A 188 17.88 -3.44 13.54
C ASN A 188 17.90 -4.95 13.31
N HIS A 189 18.04 -5.38 12.07
CA HIS A 189 18.11 -6.79 11.68
C HIS A 189 19.18 -7.02 10.60
N GLY A 190 20.41 -6.58 10.89
CA GLY A 190 21.57 -6.70 10.02
C GLY A 190 21.82 -5.44 9.21
N GLU A 191 21.84 -5.57 7.88
CA GLU A 191 21.98 -4.45 6.93
C GLU A 191 20.67 -3.68 6.70
N ALA A 192 19.57 -4.18 7.27
CA ALA A 192 18.27 -3.55 7.23
C ALA A 192 17.76 -3.23 8.64
N ALA A 193 16.79 -2.32 8.69
CA ALA A 193 16.11 -1.93 9.90
C ALA A 193 14.62 -1.69 9.63
N SER A 194 13.82 -1.80 10.69
CA SER A 194 12.39 -1.50 10.66
C SER A 194 12.08 -0.31 11.57
N LEU A 195 11.29 0.63 11.08
CA LEU A 195 10.83 1.80 11.86
C LEU A 195 9.43 1.54 12.38
N VAL A 196 9.27 1.62 13.70
CA VAL A 196 7.97 1.48 14.37
C VAL A 196 7.46 2.87 14.70
N VAL A 197 6.35 3.27 14.08
CA VAL A 197 5.73 4.57 14.30
C VAL A 197 4.30 4.41 14.82
N GLU A 198 3.85 5.44 15.53
CA GLU A 198 2.47 5.56 15.98
C GLU A 198 1.49 5.49 14.81
N ARG A 199 0.40 4.73 14.98
CA ARG A 199 -0.74 4.79 14.08
C ARG A 199 -1.56 6.04 14.40
N ILE A 200 -1.60 6.99 13.47
CA ILE A 200 -2.49 8.14 13.57
C ILE A 200 -3.83 7.77 12.91
N GLU A 201 -4.92 7.85 13.68
CA GLU A 201 -6.27 7.76 13.13
C GLU A 201 -6.66 9.11 12.52
N ALA A 202 -6.21 9.34 11.28
CA ALA A 202 -6.55 10.54 10.51
C ALA A 202 -6.87 10.17 9.06
N GLN A 203 -7.50 11.10 8.35
CA GLN A 203 -7.76 10.98 6.92
C GLN A 203 -6.63 11.63 6.11
N PRO A 204 -6.14 11.00 5.03
CA PRO A 204 -5.15 11.59 4.15
C PRO A 204 -5.65 12.88 3.52
N LEU A 205 -4.75 13.86 3.31
CA LEU A 205 -5.11 15.15 2.69
C LEU A 205 -5.76 15.00 1.30
N GLY A 206 -5.32 14.01 0.51
CA GLY A 206 -5.88 13.74 -0.82
C GLY A 206 -7.31 13.16 -0.82
N ALA A 207 -7.82 12.71 0.32
CA ALA A 207 -9.20 12.24 0.45
C ALA A 207 -10.20 13.40 0.59
N TYR A 208 -9.73 14.63 0.83
CA TYR A 208 -10.60 15.80 0.96
C TYR A 208 -10.84 16.46 -0.39
N ARG A 209 -12.12 16.57 -0.78
CA ARG A 209 -12.51 17.18 -2.06
C ARG A 209 -12.82 18.68 -1.95
N GLU A 210 -13.36 19.19 -0.83
CA GLU A 210 -13.66 20.62 -0.63
C GLU A 210 -13.69 21.04 0.86
N GLY A 211 -13.44 22.33 1.16
CA GLY A 211 -13.85 22.98 2.42
C GLY A 211 -12.87 22.99 3.61
N ARG A 212 -11.56 22.81 3.40
CA ARG A 212 -10.56 22.87 4.49
C ARG A 212 -9.26 23.60 4.11
N GLU A 213 -9.36 24.83 3.58
CA GLU A 213 -8.19 25.70 3.37
C GLU A 213 -7.26 25.84 4.60
N PRO A 214 -7.76 25.82 5.86
CA PRO A 214 -6.88 25.87 7.03
C PRO A 214 -5.92 24.68 7.13
N ALA A 215 -6.38 23.44 6.91
CA ALA A 215 -5.53 22.26 7.02
C ALA A 215 -4.45 22.22 5.91
N PHE A 216 -4.79 22.69 4.71
CA PHE A 216 -3.81 22.85 3.63
C PHE A 216 -2.78 23.93 3.97
N ARG A 217 -3.23 25.07 4.52
CA ARG A 217 -2.34 26.16 4.96
C ARG A 217 -1.39 25.71 6.05
N ASP A 218 -1.88 25.05 7.10
CA ASP A 218 -1.05 24.55 8.21
C ASP A 218 0.02 23.56 7.72
N THR A 219 -0.33 22.75 6.70
CA THR A 219 0.61 21.84 6.02
C THR A 219 1.68 22.63 5.26
N MET A 220 1.29 23.65 4.50
CA MET A 220 2.22 24.51 3.77
C MET A 220 3.15 25.29 4.72
N ASP A 221 2.64 25.81 5.83
CA ASP A 221 3.43 26.52 6.83
C ASP A 221 4.50 25.59 7.45
N SER A 222 4.13 24.33 7.71
CA SER A 222 5.07 23.31 8.19
C SER A 222 6.16 22.98 7.15
N LEU A 223 5.79 22.91 5.86
CA LEU A 223 6.75 22.69 4.76
C LEU A 223 7.70 23.86 4.57
N VAL A 224 7.19 25.09 4.66
CA VAL A 224 8.00 26.30 4.60
C VAL A 224 9.00 26.33 5.75
N TRP A 225 8.56 25.98 6.97
CA TRP A 225 9.44 25.90 8.12
C TRP A 225 10.57 24.86 7.91
N LEU A 226 10.23 23.67 7.41
CA LEU A 226 11.23 22.64 7.05
C LEU A 226 12.27 23.15 6.04
N ALA A 227 11.85 23.94 5.05
CA ALA A 227 12.76 24.53 4.07
C ALA A 227 13.72 25.59 4.67
N PHE A 228 13.39 26.17 5.83
CA PHE A 228 14.22 27.18 6.48
C PHE A 228 15.29 26.61 7.42
N ILE A 229 15.09 25.43 8.00
CA ILE A 229 16.06 24.80 8.92
C ILE A 229 17.39 24.50 8.22
N ASP A 230 17.36 24.18 6.92
CA ASP A 230 18.53 23.86 6.10
C ASP A 230 19.56 25.01 6.03
N ARG A 231 19.14 26.25 6.33
CA ARG A 231 20.02 27.44 6.20
C ARG A 231 20.90 27.75 7.40
N HIS A 232 20.74 27.08 8.55
CA HIS A 232 21.46 27.44 9.78
C HIS A 232 22.30 26.32 10.41
N GLY A 233 22.41 25.15 9.76
CA GLY A 233 23.14 24.01 10.32
C GLY A 233 23.75 23.07 9.29
N GLY A 234 24.75 23.54 8.55
CA GLY A 234 25.81 22.73 7.93
C GLY A 234 25.42 21.43 7.20
N GLY A 235 25.08 21.57 5.91
CA GLY A 235 25.08 20.50 4.92
C GLY A 235 23.68 20.15 4.42
N PRO A 236 23.49 19.98 3.09
CA PRO A 236 22.16 19.79 2.52
C PRO A 236 21.56 18.47 3.02
N ILE A 237 20.42 18.55 3.70
CA ILE A 237 19.52 17.40 3.81
C ILE A 237 18.81 17.33 2.47
N VAL A 238 19.33 16.50 1.56
CA VAL A 238 18.61 16.13 0.35
C VAL A 238 17.42 15.28 0.77
N ILE A 239 16.31 15.92 1.11
CA ILE A 239 14.99 15.29 1.01
C ILE A 239 14.76 15.15 -0.49
N SER A 240 15.29 14.08 -1.08
CA SER A 240 14.81 13.62 -2.37
C SER A 240 13.36 13.24 -2.11
N ALA A 241 12.43 14.14 -2.44
CA ALA A 241 11.14 13.69 -2.91
C ALA A 241 11.45 12.65 -3.97
N VAL A 242 11.18 11.38 -3.67
CA VAL A 242 11.13 10.36 -4.71
C VAL A 242 9.84 10.64 -5.47
N GLU A 243 9.90 11.68 -6.29
CA GLU A 243 9.15 11.74 -7.52
C GLU A 243 9.81 10.77 -8.49
N ASP A 244 8.97 9.99 -9.17
CA ASP A 244 9.31 9.05 -10.21
C ASP A 244 10.45 9.53 -11.12
N VAL A 245 11.41 8.64 -11.37
CA VAL A 245 12.16 8.64 -12.62
C VAL A 245 11.78 7.39 -13.38
N ALA A 246 11.03 7.64 -14.45
CA ALA A 246 10.73 6.75 -15.55
C ALA A 246 11.93 5.90 -16.02
N HIS A 247 11.66 4.63 -16.30
CA HIS A 247 11.83 4.03 -17.63
C HIS A 247 10.98 2.77 -17.75
#